data_AF-A0A831L9V2-F1
#
_entry.id   AF-A0A831L9V2-F1
#
_cell.length_a   1.000
_cell.length_b   1.000
_cell.length_c   1.000
_cell.angle_alpha   90.00
_cell.angle_beta   90.00
_cell.angle_gamma   90.00
#
_symmetry.space_group_name_H-M   'P 1'
#
loop_
_entity.id
_entity.type
_entity.pdbx_description
1 polymer ?
#
loop_
_entity_poly.entity_id
_entity_poly.type
_entity_poly.pdbx_seq_one_letter_code
_entity_poly.pdbx_strand_id
1 'polypeptide(L)'
;MRKQPLLIAILLPVWAASGALAADRVPRRIVLNWYGDPATTAAVTWRTHAPAADAAAQIQTASPSPLTPAGAFVVKAASMELDTGKGETVWTHSARFSALKSDTLYAYRVGSGEHWSEWNHFRTAADDRRAFRFVFLGDLQNELASQCGRVVRASILQAPDALFMLHAGDLVSRAWRDDKWGEWFTVGEWIFRSIPQLMVPGNHEYRRTPSKKSADLTPLWRPHFTLPENGPPGLEETVYTLDVQGARLVALNPNTAVREQAAWLDRVLRKKRSGGWTVLLMHQPIYSTGRDRDNLELRQQLLPIIDAHGVDLVLQGHDHTYGRTFRLRAGRRVRSTRGGTVYVVSVGGPKQYPLNPLYGSIMARMAADRQLYQVIQVEKDRLRFDAWTVDGVHFDGFELRK
;
A
#
# COMPACT_ATOMS: atom_id res chain seq x y z
N MET A 1 -33.50 -57.78 47.12
CA MET A 1 -32.83 -56.47 46.87
C MET A 1 -32.60 -56.32 45.37
N ARG A 2 -33.49 -55.63 44.65
CA ARG A 2 -33.31 -55.27 43.23
C ARG A 2 -32.85 -53.81 43.17
N LYS A 3 -31.66 -53.56 42.63
CA LYS A 3 -31.12 -52.22 42.42
C LYS A 3 -31.75 -51.61 41.16
N GLN A 4 -32.43 -50.48 41.29
CA GLN A 4 -32.78 -49.61 40.16
C GLN A 4 -31.56 -48.78 39.76
N PRO A 5 -31.27 -48.57 38.47
CA PRO A 5 -30.24 -47.63 38.05
C PRO A 5 -30.81 -46.20 38.03
N LEU A 6 -30.05 -45.27 38.61
CA LEU A 6 -30.28 -43.84 38.59
C LEU A 6 -29.89 -43.31 37.19
N LEU A 7 -30.83 -42.80 36.39
CA LEU A 7 -30.51 -42.05 35.18
C LEU A 7 -30.10 -40.62 35.57
N ILE A 8 -28.82 -40.31 35.41
CA ILE A 8 -28.33 -38.93 35.42
C ILE A 8 -28.47 -38.40 33.98
N ALA A 9 -29.45 -37.53 33.75
CA ALA A 9 -29.56 -36.78 32.51
C ALA A 9 -28.49 -35.69 32.50
N ILE A 10 -27.43 -35.88 31.70
CA ILE A 10 -26.47 -34.82 31.39
C ILE A 10 -27.12 -33.92 30.35
N LEU A 11 -27.64 -32.77 30.79
CA LEU A 11 -27.99 -31.65 29.93
C LEU A 11 -26.69 -31.03 29.41
N LEU A 12 -26.30 -31.38 28.18
CA LEU A 12 -25.27 -30.63 27.45
C LEU A 12 -25.86 -29.28 27.00
N PRO A 13 -25.27 -28.14 27.35
CA PRO A 13 -25.76 -26.85 26.89
C PRO A 13 -25.47 -26.69 25.39
N VAL A 14 -26.52 -26.71 24.57
CA VAL A 14 -26.49 -26.30 23.16
C VAL A 14 -26.48 -24.77 23.12
N TRP A 15 -25.34 -24.14 23.42
CA TRP A 15 -25.19 -22.67 23.38
C TRP A 15 -23.85 -22.18 22.81
N ALA A 16 -23.18 -22.99 21.97
CA ALA A 16 -21.87 -22.63 21.39
C ALA A 16 -21.85 -22.46 19.86
N ALA A 17 -22.83 -23.01 19.12
CA ALA A 17 -22.78 -23.02 17.66
C ALA A 17 -23.24 -21.70 17.01
N SER A 18 -24.22 -21.00 17.59
CA SER A 18 -24.76 -19.76 17.01
C SER A 18 -23.80 -18.58 17.12
N GLY A 19 -23.06 -18.47 18.23
CA GLY A 19 -22.08 -17.40 18.45
C GLY A 19 -20.84 -17.49 17.54
N ALA A 20 -20.38 -18.71 17.24
CA ALA A 20 -19.26 -18.94 16.32
C ALA A 20 -19.63 -18.56 14.87
N LEU A 21 -20.80 -19.01 14.39
CA LEU A 21 -21.31 -18.66 13.06
C LEU A 21 -21.56 -17.15 12.88
N ALA A 22 -21.92 -16.44 13.95
CA ALA A 22 -22.06 -14.98 13.93
C ALA A 22 -20.70 -14.27 13.85
N ALA A 23 -19.69 -14.74 14.58
CA ALA A 23 -18.33 -14.18 14.55
C ALA A 23 -17.66 -14.34 13.17
N ASP A 24 -18.02 -15.38 12.42
CA ASP A 24 -17.47 -15.66 11.09
C ASP A 24 -17.97 -14.70 10.01
N ARG A 25 -19.09 -14.00 10.25
CA ARG A 25 -19.65 -13.00 9.32
C ARG A 25 -19.18 -11.57 9.60
N VAL A 26 -18.41 -11.35 10.67
CA VAL A 26 -17.89 -10.02 11.02
C VAL A 26 -16.78 -9.64 10.03
N PRO A 27 -16.84 -8.45 9.40
CA PRO A 27 -15.79 -7.96 8.51
C PRO A 27 -14.43 -7.87 9.20
N ARG A 28 -13.40 -8.40 8.54
CA ARG A 28 -12.00 -8.38 8.96
C ARG A 28 -11.11 -7.91 7.81
N ARG A 29 -9.86 -7.59 8.12
CA ARG A 29 -8.84 -7.17 7.14
C ARG A 29 -9.36 -6.06 6.23
N ILE A 30 -10.03 -5.08 6.82
CA ILE A 30 -10.60 -3.94 6.10
C ILE A 30 -9.44 -3.04 5.66
N VAL A 31 -9.35 -2.76 4.37
CA VAL A 31 -8.36 -1.83 3.80
C VAL A 31 -9.04 -0.87 2.84
N LEU A 32 -8.65 0.38 2.94
CA LEU A 32 -9.05 1.46 2.06
C LEU A 32 -7.99 1.66 0.97
N ASN A 33 -8.40 1.86 -0.27
CA ASN A 33 -7.54 2.13 -1.41
C ASN A 33 -8.08 3.29 -2.25
N TRP A 34 -7.20 3.94 -3.01
CA TRP A 34 -7.63 4.74 -4.16
C TRP A 34 -7.60 3.86 -5.42
N TYR A 35 -8.77 3.62 -6.04
CA TYR A 35 -8.86 2.84 -7.29
C TYR A 35 -8.98 3.72 -8.54
N GLY A 36 -9.36 4.99 -8.36
CA GLY A 36 -9.56 5.98 -9.41
C GLY A 36 -9.12 7.36 -8.93
N ASP A 37 -9.77 8.43 -9.40
CA ASP A 37 -9.49 9.79 -8.95
C ASP A 37 -9.70 9.93 -7.42
N PRO A 38 -8.65 10.20 -6.63
CA PRO A 38 -8.74 10.33 -5.17
C PRO A 38 -9.63 11.48 -4.68
N ALA A 39 -9.99 12.43 -5.55
CA ALA A 39 -10.91 13.50 -5.22
C ALA A 39 -12.38 13.05 -5.26
N THR A 40 -12.71 11.98 -5.99
CA THR A 40 -14.11 11.60 -6.26
C THR A 40 -14.41 10.11 -6.11
N THR A 41 -13.39 9.29 -5.83
CA THR A 41 -13.52 7.83 -5.74
C THR A 41 -12.73 7.27 -4.57
N ALA A 42 -13.16 6.15 -4.02
CA ALA A 42 -12.39 5.33 -3.08
C ALA A 42 -12.86 3.88 -3.15
N ALA A 43 -12.05 2.92 -2.74
CA ALA A 43 -12.47 1.53 -2.62
C ALA A 43 -12.17 0.98 -1.24
N VAL A 44 -13.03 0.08 -0.77
CA VAL A 44 -12.78 -0.70 0.44
C VAL A 44 -12.86 -2.19 0.12
N THR A 45 -11.87 -2.92 0.61
CA THR A 45 -11.80 -4.39 0.54
C THR A 45 -11.82 -4.96 1.95
N TRP A 46 -12.53 -6.07 2.15
CA TRP A 46 -12.58 -6.77 3.43
C TRP A 46 -12.83 -8.28 3.23
N ARG A 47 -12.73 -9.03 4.32
CA ARG A 47 -12.92 -10.49 4.35
C ARG A 47 -13.91 -10.90 5.43
N THR A 48 -14.60 -12.01 5.22
CA THR A 48 -15.36 -12.78 6.22
C THR A 48 -14.98 -14.27 6.15
N HIS A 49 -15.24 -15.03 7.21
CA HIS A 49 -15.04 -16.49 7.26
C HIS A 49 -16.28 -17.30 6.86
N ALA A 50 -17.39 -16.62 6.55
CA ALA A 50 -18.62 -17.22 6.04
C ALA A 50 -19.17 -16.40 4.85
N PRO A 51 -19.97 -17.00 3.95
CA PRO A 51 -20.55 -16.28 2.83
C PRO A 51 -21.47 -15.14 3.33
N ALA A 52 -21.44 -14.02 2.62
CA ALA A 52 -22.30 -12.86 2.88
C ALA A 52 -22.98 -12.43 1.57
N ALA A 53 -24.17 -12.99 1.29
CA ALA A 53 -24.88 -12.79 0.03
C ALA A 53 -25.24 -11.31 -0.24
N ASP A 54 -25.53 -10.56 0.81
CA ASP A 54 -25.85 -9.13 0.75
C ASP A 54 -24.70 -8.28 1.30
N ALA A 55 -23.45 -8.67 1.02
CA ALA A 55 -22.29 -7.87 1.40
C ALA A 55 -22.37 -6.48 0.74
N ALA A 56 -22.22 -5.45 1.55
CA ALA A 56 -22.31 -4.06 1.11
C ALA A 56 -21.42 -3.14 1.95
N ALA A 57 -21.16 -1.97 1.40
CA ALA A 57 -20.58 -0.84 2.10
C ALA A 57 -21.62 0.26 2.24
N GLN A 58 -21.61 0.97 3.36
CA GLN A 58 -22.41 2.15 3.63
C GLN A 58 -21.49 3.36 3.76
N ILE A 59 -21.83 4.48 3.12
CA ILE A 59 -21.03 5.71 3.16
C ILE A 59 -21.92 6.95 3.24
N GLN A 60 -21.51 7.92 4.06
CA GLN A 60 -22.14 9.24 4.17
C GLN A 60 -21.09 10.30 4.49
N THR A 61 -21.37 11.57 4.19
CA THR A 61 -20.53 12.67 4.66
C THR A 61 -20.51 12.65 6.20
N ALA A 62 -19.33 12.76 6.79
CA ALA A 62 -19.19 12.79 8.23
C ALA A 62 -19.78 14.09 8.80
N SER A 63 -20.40 13.99 9.97
CA SER A 63 -20.96 15.14 10.69
C SER A 63 -20.65 15.02 12.20
N PRO A 64 -20.77 16.12 12.97
CA PRO A 64 -20.64 16.05 14.43
C PRO A 64 -21.73 15.23 15.13
N SER A 65 -22.84 14.95 14.45
CA SER A 65 -23.97 14.19 15.01
C SER A 65 -23.68 12.68 15.02
N PRO A 66 -24.28 11.91 15.96
CA PRO A 66 -24.20 10.46 15.94
C PRO A 66 -24.59 9.87 14.58
N LEU A 67 -23.77 8.95 14.07
CA LEU A 67 -23.99 8.33 12.76
C LEU A 67 -25.19 7.39 12.81
N THR A 68 -26.08 7.51 11.82
CA THR A 68 -27.16 6.55 11.59
C THR A 68 -27.08 5.99 10.18
N PRO A 69 -27.57 4.76 9.93
CA PRO A 69 -27.56 4.18 8.58
C PRO A 69 -28.56 4.84 7.62
N ALA A 70 -29.58 5.54 8.15
CA ALA A 70 -30.70 6.07 7.36
C ALA A 70 -30.30 7.14 6.33
N GLY A 71 -29.12 7.76 6.47
CA GLY A 71 -28.58 8.74 5.53
C GLY A 71 -27.43 8.23 4.65
N ALA A 72 -27.07 6.95 4.77
CA ALA A 72 -25.92 6.39 4.06
C ALA A 72 -26.30 5.86 2.68
N PHE A 73 -25.47 6.18 1.69
CA PHE A 73 -25.49 5.51 0.41
C PHE A 73 -25.00 4.08 0.59
N VAL A 74 -25.75 3.12 0.02
CA VAL A 74 -25.40 1.70 0.05
C VAL A 74 -24.76 1.32 -1.28
N VAL A 75 -23.57 0.75 -1.22
CA VAL A 75 -22.84 0.21 -2.36
C VAL A 75 -22.75 -1.30 -2.21
N LYS A 76 -23.36 -2.04 -3.13
CA LYS A 76 -23.27 -3.51 -3.16
C LYS A 76 -21.82 -3.93 -3.39
N ALA A 77 -21.35 -4.93 -2.64
CA ALA A 77 -20.01 -5.46 -2.80
C ALA A 77 -19.94 -6.52 -3.90
N ALA A 78 -18.85 -6.52 -4.65
CA ALA A 78 -18.42 -7.70 -5.40
C ALA A 78 -17.80 -8.69 -4.40
N SER A 79 -18.24 -9.94 -4.44
CA SER A 79 -17.83 -10.97 -3.49
C SER A 79 -17.26 -12.19 -4.21
N MET A 80 -16.20 -12.78 -3.67
CA MET A 80 -15.65 -14.03 -4.17
C MET A 80 -15.19 -14.94 -3.03
N GLU A 81 -15.37 -16.24 -3.24
CA GLU A 81 -14.77 -17.27 -2.42
C GLU A 81 -13.26 -17.35 -2.71
N LEU A 82 -12.46 -17.57 -1.67
CA LEU A 82 -11.01 -17.63 -1.74
C LEU A 82 -10.50 -18.81 -0.90
N ASP A 83 -9.87 -19.76 -1.58
CA ASP A 83 -9.09 -20.81 -0.92
C ASP A 83 -7.76 -20.21 -0.43
N THR A 84 -7.57 -20.20 0.89
CA THR A 84 -6.35 -19.70 1.54
C THR A 84 -5.29 -20.79 1.76
N GLY A 85 -5.59 -22.01 1.30
CA GLY A 85 -4.80 -23.22 1.47
C GLY A 85 -5.17 -23.98 2.74
N LYS A 86 -4.67 -25.21 2.84
CA LYS A 86 -4.85 -26.11 4.00
C LYS A 86 -6.31 -26.43 4.34
N GLY A 87 -7.21 -26.33 3.36
CA GLY A 87 -8.64 -26.58 3.54
C GLY A 87 -9.39 -25.44 4.23
N GLU A 88 -8.80 -24.24 4.34
CA GLU A 88 -9.49 -23.04 4.81
C GLU A 88 -9.96 -22.18 3.64
N THR A 89 -11.27 -21.94 3.60
CA THR A 89 -11.91 -21.07 2.62
C THR A 89 -12.56 -19.88 3.30
N VAL A 90 -12.47 -18.72 2.66
CA VAL A 90 -13.02 -17.46 3.13
C VAL A 90 -13.68 -16.69 2.00
N TRP A 91 -14.39 -15.61 2.34
CA TRP A 91 -14.99 -14.73 1.36
C TRP A 91 -14.33 -13.37 1.42
N THR A 92 -13.97 -12.85 0.25
CA THR A 92 -13.45 -11.50 0.09
C THR A 92 -14.46 -10.65 -0.63
N HIS A 93 -14.53 -9.38 -0.25
CA HIS A 93 -15.53 -8.43 -0.68
C HIS A 93 -14.85 -7.12 -1.03
N SER A 94 -15.30 -6.49 -2.12
CA SER A 94 -14.84 -5.15 -2.51
C SER A 94 -16.02 -4.26 -2.87
N ALA A 95 -15.98 -3.01 -2.44
CA ALA A 95 -16.95 -1.98 -2.80
C ALA A 95 -16.22 -0.72 -3.29
N ARG A 96 -16.66 -0.19 -4.43
CA ARG A 96 -16.12 1.02 -5.05
C ARG A 96 -17.08 2.19 -4.83
N PHE A 97 -16.67 3.16 -4.02
CA PHE A 97 -17.35 4.43 -3.86
C PHE A 97 -16.99 5.36 -5.01
N SER A 98 -18.00 5.97 -5.63
CA SER A 98 -17.83 6.90 -6.76
C SER A 98 -18.70 8.14 -6.55
N ALA A 99 -18.47 9.17 -7.37
CA ALA A 99 -19.17 10.47 -7.28
C ALA A 99 -19.09 11.10 -5.88
N LEU A 100 -17.97 10.87 -5.18
CA LEU A 100 -17.68 11.55 -3.93
C LEU A 100 -17.35 13.03 -4.19
N LYS A 101 -17.61 13.87 -3.20
CA LYS A 101 -17.19 15.27 -3.21
C LYS A 101 -15.70 15.33 -2.86
N SER A 102 -14.97 16.23 -3.51
CA SER A 102 -13.57 16.51 -3.17
C SER A 102 -13.46 17.12 -1.77
N ASP A 103 -12.28 16.98 -1.14
CA ASP A 103 -11.95 17.51 0.19
C ASP A 103 -13.06 17.32 1.25
N THR A 104 -13.67 16.13 1.26
CA THR A 104 -14.80 15.84 2.11
C THR A 104 -14.45 14.69 3.04
N LEU A 105 -14.71 14.88 4.34
CA LEU A 105 -14.62 13.80 5.32
C LEU A 105 -15.86 12.91 5.17
N TYR A 106 -15.64 11.62 4.96
CA TYR A 106 -16.67 10.61 4.85
C TYR A 106 -16.59 9.65 6.04
N ALA A 107 -17.76 9.21 6.48
CA ALA A 107 -17.92 8.06 7.36
C ALA A 107 -18.42 6.87 6.57
N TYR A 108 -17.78 5.72 6.73
CA TYR A 108 -18.16 4.50 6.06
C TYR A 108 -18.08 3.26 6.96
N ARG A 109 -18.83 2.22 6.63
CA ARG A 109 -18.70 0.89 7.22
C ARG A 109 -19.00 -0.18 6.20
N VAL A 110 -18.55 -1.41 6.46
CA VAL A 110 -18.77 -2.57 5.59
C VAL A 110 -19.45 -3.68 6.36
N GLY A 111 -20.19 -4.57 5.69
CA GLY A 111 -20.90 -5.62 6.38
C GLY A 111 -22.01 -6.27 5.56
N SER A 112 -22.81 -7.09 6.25
CA SER A 112 -24.02 -7.71 5.69
C SER A 112 -25.02 -8.04 6.81
N GLY A 113 -26.31 -7.84 6.57
CA GLY A 113 -27.36 -8.09 7.55
C GLY A 113 -27.12 -7.34 8.87
N GLU A 114 -26.94 -8.07 9.96
CA GLU A 114 -26.65 -7.53 11.30
C GLU A 114 -25.14 -7.43 11.60
N HIS A 115 -24.28 -7.94 10.73
CA HIS A 115 -22.83 -8.02 10.94
C HIS A 115 -22.12 -6.90 10.18
N TRP A 116 -21.91 -5.77 10.87
CA TRP A 116 -21.22 -4.61 10.33
C TRP A 116 -19.93 -4.33 11.08
N SER A 117 -18.93 -3.78 10.38
CA SER A 117 -17.81 -3.11 11.02
C SER A 117 -18.29 -1.89 11.79
N GLU A 118 -17.44 -1.38 12.68
CA GLU A 118 -17.57 0.00 13.14
C GLU A 118 -17.51 0.99 11.96
N TRP A 119 -17.99 2.21 12.21
CA TRP A 119 -17.81 3.33 11.28
C TRP A 119 -16.35 3.78 11.29
N ASN A 120 -15.78 3.96 10.11
CA ASN A 120 -14.42 4.45 9.87
C ASN A 120 -14.51 5.78 9.11
N HIS A 121 -13.47 6.59 9.23
CA HIS A 121 -13.38 7.88 8.54
C HIS A 121 -12.26 7.88 7.50
N PHE A 122 -12.50 8.56 6.38
CA PHE A 122 -11.44 8.97 5.46
C PHE A 122 -11.81 10.29 4.79
N ARG A 123 -10.82 11.02 4.28
CA ARG A 123 -11.01 12.28 3.56
C ARG A 123 -10.60 12.10 2.10
N THR A 124 -11.46 12.51 1.17
CA THR A 124 -11.12 12.60 -0.26
C THR A 124 -10.09 13.69 -0.51
N ALA A 125 -9.28 13.51 -1.55
CA ALA A 125 -8.35 14.55 -1.98
C ALA A 125 -9.11 15.81 -2.44
N ALA A 126 -8.47 16.97 -2.41
CA ALA A 126 -8.97 18.14 -3.12
C ALA A 126 -8.82 17.96 -4.64
N ASP A 127 -9.68 18.61 -5.42
CA ASP A 127 -9.64 18.71 -6.88
C ASP A 127 -8.77 19.87 -7.38
N ASP A 128 -8.20 20.65 -6.45
CA ASP A 128 -7.23 21.72 -6.70
C ASP A 128 -5.79 21.30 -6.32
N ARG A 129 -4.83 22.23 -6.45
CA ARG A 129 -3.41 21.98 -6.14
C ARG A 129 -3.04 22.30 -4.70
N ARG A 130 -3.87 21.88 -3.74
CA ARG A 130 -3.61 22.09 -2.32
C ARG A 130 -2.41 21.29 -1.82
N ALA A 131 -1.79 21.76 -0.75
CA ALA A 131 -0.75 21.02 -0.06
C ALA A 131 -1.32 19.71 0.53
N PHE A 132 -0.54 18.65 0.49
CA PHE A 132 -0.86 17.39 1.16
C PHE A 132 0.41 16.69 1.60
N ARG A 133 0.26 15.67 2.45
CA ARG A 133 1.34 14.77 2.79
C ARG A 133 0.94 13.31 2.59
N PHE A 134 1.93 12.47 2.34
CA PHE A 134 1.77 11.03 2.32
C PHE A 134 2.94 10.36 3.04
N VAL A 135 2.70 9.14 3.52
CA VAL A 135 3.72 8.30 4.13
C VAL A 135 4.29 7.34 3.09
N PHE A 136 5.59 7.06 3.17
CA PHE A 136 6.24 6.03 2.38
C PHE A 136 6.94 5.00 3.28
N LEU A 137 6.75 3.72 2.94
CA LEU A 137 7.33 2.56 3.59
C LEU A 137 7.89 1.59 2.53
N GLY A 138 9.11 1.09 2.75
CA GLY A 138 9.69 -0.02 1.98
C GLY A 138 9.77 -1.28 2.81
N ASP A 139 9.53 -2.46 2.22
CA ASP A 139 9.95 -3.77 2.75
C ASP A 139 9.66 -4.01 4.24
N LEU A 140 8.39 -3.92 4.66
CA LEU A 140 8.01 -4.35 6.03
C LEU A 140 8.30 -5.85 6.20
N GLN A 141 7.74 -6.66 5.30
CA GLN A 141 8.04 -8.05 4.97
C GLN A 141 8.19 -9.09 6.11
N ASN A 142 9.20 -8.93 6.95
CA ASN A 142 9.66 -9.91 7.94
C ASN A 142 9.32 -9.44 9.33
N GLU A 143 9.12 -10.38 10.26
CA GLU A 143 8.86 -10.05 11.65
C GLU A 143 7.72 -9.01 11.77
N LEU A 144 6.69 -9.16 10.92
CA LEU A 144 5.61 -8.17 10.78
C LEU A 144 4.91 -7.96 12.13
N ALA A 145 4.39 -9.06 12.69
CA ALA A 145 3.68 -9.05 13.96
C ALA A 145 4.54 -8.55 15.13
N SER A 146 5.85 -8.82 15.13
CA SER A 146 6.74 -8.50 16.25
C SER A 146 7.36 -7.11 16.16
N GLN A 147 7.68 -6.60 14.97
CA GLN A 147 8.56 -5.42 14.80
C GLN A 147 8.06 -4.36 13.82
N CYS A 148 7.05 -4.62 13.00
CA CYS A 148 6.61 -3.64 11.98
C CYS A 148 5.51 -2.69 12.48
N GLY A 149 4.69 -3.10 13.45
CA GLY A 149 3.63 -2.26 14.03
C GLY A 149 4.13 -0.95 14.66
N ARG A 150 5.36 -0.93 15.19
CA ARG A 150 5.99 0.31 15.72
C ARG A 150 6.29 1.33 14.64
N VAL A 151 6.78 0.90 13.47
CA VAL A 151 7.10 1.79 12.35
C VAL A 151 5.84 2.39 11.75
N VAL A 152 4.81 1.57 11.52
CA VAL A 152 3.54 2.04 10.96
C VAL A 152 2.88 3.07 11.89
N ARG A 153 2.78 2.77 13.19
CA ARG A 153 2.22 3.73 14.18
C ARG A 153 3.04 5.01 14.30
N ALA A 154 4.38 4.91 14.38
CA ALA A 154 5.24 6.09 14.43
C ALA A 154 5.04 6.99 13.20
N SER A 155 4.90 6.39 12.01
CA SER A 155 4.69 7.15 10.77
C SER A 155 3.41 7.98 10.76
N ILE A 156 2.32 7.44 11.31
CA ILE A 156 1.04 8.16 11.37
C ILE A 156 1.01 9.16 12.52
N LEU A 157 1.70 8.91 13.63
CA LEU A 157 1.87 9.93 14.68
C LEU A 157 2.68 11.14 14.16
N GLN A 158 3.63 10.90 13.25
CA GLN A 158 4.40 11.96 12.60
C GLN A 158 3.60 12.70 11.51
N ALA A 159 2.66 12.02 10.86
CA ALA A 159 1.83 12.55 9.78
C ALA A 159 0.34 12.16 9.95
N PRO A 160 -0.35 12.69 10.98
CA PRO A 160 -1.72 12.29 11.30
C PRO A 160 -2.75 12.70 10.23
N ASP A 161 -2.39 13.66 9.38
CA ASP A 161 -3.12 14.16 8.22
C ASP A 161 -2.60 13.58 6.89
N ALA A 162 -1.88 12.45 6.91
CA ALA A 162 -1.47 11.77 5.69
C ALA A 162 -2.69 11.36 4.84
N LEU A 163 -2.70 11.81 3.59
CA LEU A 163 -3.80 11.56 2.65
C LEU A 163 -3.80 10.12 2.12
N PHE A 164 -2.63 9.46 2.12
CA PHE A 164 -2.44 8.06 1.78
C PHE A 164 -1.07 7.56 2.27
N MET A 165 -0.87 6.24 2.19
CA MET A 165 0.41 5.57 2.41
C MET A 165 0.86 4.83 1.15
N LEU A 166 2.15 4.91 0.83
CA LEU A 166 2.81 4.17 -0.25
C LEU A 166 3.65 3.03 0.30
N HIS A 167 3.55 1.85 -0.32
CA HIS A 167 4.39 0.69 -0.01
C HIS A 167 5.17 0.22 -1.25
N ALA A 168 6.50 0.22 -1.18
CA ALA A 168 7.37 -0.25 -2.26
C ALA A 168 7.54 -1.78 -2.27
N GLY A 169 6.44 -2.54 -2.18
CA GLY A 169 6.44 -4.00 -2.30
C GLY A 169 7.12 -4.75 -1.17
N ASP A 170 7.17 -6.08 -1.31
CA ASP A 170 7.57 -7.02 -0.26
C ASP A 170 6.76 -6.74 1.02
N LEU A 171 5.44 -6.72 0.86
CA LEU A 171 4.51 -6.48 1.98
C LEU A 171 4.62 -7.59 3.00
N VAL A 172 4.78 -8.82 2.51
CA VAL A 172 4.90 -10.04 3.31
C VAL A 172 6.06 -10.90 2.83
N SER A 173 6.66 -11.67 3.74
CA SER A 173 7.80 -12.54 3.40
C SER A 173 7.43 -13.76 2.55
N ARG A 174 6.17 -14.22 2.61
CA ARG A 174 5.69 -15.41 1.87
C ARG A 174 4.25 -15.17 1.42
N ALA A 175 4.05 -14.58 0.26
CA ALA A 175 2.71 -14.21 -0.19
C ALA A 175 1.76 -15.38 -0.49
N TRP A 176 2.27 -16.63 -0.56
CA TRP A 176 1.48 -17.88 -0.69
C TRP A 176 0.85 -18.35 0.62
N ARG A 177 1.08 -17.60 1.69
CA ARG A 177 0.62 -17.94 3.02
C ARG A 177 -0.29 -16.86 3.54
N ASP A 178 -1.56 -17.19 3.65
CA ASP A 178 -2.57 -16.25 4.15
C ASP A 178 -2.28 -15.77 5.58
N ASP A 179 -1.65 -16.59 6.41
CA ASP A 179 -1.23 -16.17 7.76
C ASP A 179 -0.27 -14.97 7.74
N LYS A 180 0.56 -14.85 6.71
CA LYS A 180 1.47 -13.70 6.55
C LYS A 180 0.76 -12.42 6.15
N TRP A 181 -0.30 -12.54 5.35
CA TRP A 181 -1.20 -11.42 5.10
C TRP A 181 -1.94 -11.03 6.38
N GLY A 182 -2.40 -12.00 7.18
CA GLY A 182 -2.95 -11.77 8.51
C GLY A 182 -2.06 -10.87 9.37
N GLU A 183 -0.76 -11.19 9.46
CA GLU A 183 0.22 -10.35 10.18
C GLU A 183 0.30 -8.92 9.62
N TRP A 184 0.28 -8.74 8.29
CA TRP A 184 0.31 -7.41 7.66
C TRP A 184 -0.94 -6.58 7.97
N PHE A 185 -2.12 -7.19 7.94
CA PHE A 185 -3.36 -6.51 8.33
C PHE A 185 -3.42 -6.19 9.82
N THR A 186 -2.83 -7.03 10.70
CA THR A 186 -2.67 -6.71 12.12
C THR A 186 -1.69 -5.56 12.36
N VAL A 187 -0.66 -5.41 11.52
CA VAL A 187 0.27 -4.28 11.61
C VAL A 187 -0.42 -2.95 11.26
N GLY A 188 -1.36 -2.97 10.31
CA GLY A 188 -2.09 -1.78 9.88
C GLY A 188 -3.39 -1.48 10.64
N GLU A 189 -4.14 -2.51 11.06
CA GLU A 189 -5.41 -2.41 11.80
C GLU A 189 -6.29 -1.21 11.40
N TRP A 190 -6.55 -0.28 12.32
CA TRP A 190 -7.39 0.91 12.12
C TRP A 190 -6.79 1.92 11.14
N ILE A 191 -5.47 1.91 10.97
CA ILE A 191 -4.77 2.80 10.04
C ILE A 191 -5.15 2.45 8.62
N PHE A 192 -5.12 1.17 8.24
CA PHE A 192 -5.40 0.76 6.85
C PHE A 192 -6.86 0.95 6.43
N ARG A 193 -7.79 1.04 7.39
CA ARG A 193 -9.20 1.38 7.15
C ARG A 193 -9.54 2.86 7.36
N SER A 194 -8.55 3.70 7.66
CA SER A 194 -8.75 5.16 7.79
C SER A 194 -7.90 5.98 6.83
N ILE A 195 -6.74 5.43 6.44
CA ILE A 195 -5.81 6.03 5.50
C ILE A 195 -5.71 5.11 4.29
N PRO A 196 -5.97 5.60 3.07
CA PRO A 196 -5.85 4.82 1.85
C PRO A 196 -4.44 4.28 1.66
N GLN A 197 -4.35 3.00 1.28
CA GLN A 197 -3.10 2.30 1.01
C GLN A 197 -2.90 2.22 -0.51
N LEU A 198 -1.70 2.51 -0.99
CA LEU A 198 -1.25 2.31 -2.37
C LEU A 198 0.08 1.56 -2.37
N MET A 199 0.22 0.58 -3.27
CA MET A 199 1.33 -0.35 -3.23
C MET A 199 1.65 -0.91 -4.62
N VAL A 200 2.88 -1.38 -4.77
CA VAL A 200 3.34 -2.21 -5.89
C VAL A 200 3.74 -3.58 -5.35
N PRO A 201 3.68 -4.66 -6.12
CA PRO A 201 4.20 -5.94 -5.68
C PRO A 201 5.75 -5.92 -5.70
N GLY A 202 6.34 -6.51 -4.67
CA GLY A 202 7.74 -6.86 -4.64
C GLY A 202 7.97 -8.30 -5.07
N ASN A 203 9.22 -8.75 -5.04
CA ASN A 203 9.53 -10.10 -5.52
C ASN A 203 9.06 -11.21 -4.58
N HIS A 204 8.62 -10.90 -3.36
CA HIS A 204 8.02 -11.87 -2.44
C HIS A 204 6.51 -12.06 -2.62
N GLU A 205 5.87 -11.19 -3.40
CA GLU A 205 4.51 -11.37 -3.88
C GLU A 205 4.41 -12.33 -5.08
N TYR A 206 5.55 -12.67 -5.67
CA TYR A 206 5.67 -13.61 -6.78
C TYR A 206 6.15 -14.99 -6.33
N ARG A 207 5.70 -16.02 -7.05
CA ARG A 207 6.14 -17.40 -6.80
C ARG A 207 7.65 -17.52 -7.02
N ARG A 208 8.36 -18.02 -6.01
CA ARG A 208 9.75 -18.50 -6.15
C ARG A 208 9.74 -20.02 -6.23
N THR A 209 10.20 -20.56 -7.35
CA THR A 209 10.55 -21.98 -7.42
C THR A 209 12.06 -22.14 -7.15
N PRO A 210 12.53 -23.31 -6.72
CA PRO A 210 13.96 -23.55 -6.49
C PRO A 210 14.84 -23.25 -7.72
N SER A 211 14.27 -23.34 -8.92
CA SER A 211 14.98 -23.20 -10.18
C SER A 211 14.81 -21.85 -10.88
N LYS A 212 13.73 -21.08 -10.64
CA LYS A 212 13.49 -19.76 -11.29
C LYS A 212 12.63 -18.83 -10.45
N LYS A 213 12.79 -17.52 -10.65
CA LYS A 213 11.73 -16.54 -10.34
C LYS A 213 10.59 -16.77 -11.35
N SER A 214 9.37 -16.95 -10.88
CA SER A 214 8.19 -17.04 -11.74
C SER A 214 7.49 -15.68 -11.78
N ALA A 215 6.83 -15.37 -12.91
CA ALA A 215 6.00 -14.18 -13.07
C ALA A 215 4.59 -14.37 -12.51
N ASP A 216 4.36 -15.40 -11.70
CA ASP A 216 3.04 -15.69 -11.12
C ASP A 216 2.88 -14.86 -9.85
N LEU A 217 2.12 -13.78 -9.97
CA LEU A 217 1.69 -12.95 -8.85
C LEU A 217 0.69 -13.70 -7.98
N THR A 218 0.62 -13.27 -6.72
CA THR A 218 -0.31 -13.83 -5.76
C THR A 218 -1.80 -13.89 -6.06
N PRO A 219 -2.49 -15.07 -5.98
CA PRO A 219 -3.93 -15.06 -6.11
C PRO A 219 -4.55 -14.44 -4.85
N LEU A 220 -3.76 -14.18 -3.80
CA LEU A 220 -4.16 -13.38 -2.65
C LEU A 220 -3.96 -11.86 -2.89
N TRP A 221 -3.35 -11.41 -4.00
CA TRP A 221 -3.15 -9.96 -4.24
C TRP A 221 -4.48 -9.24 -4.48
N ARG A 222 -5.17 -9.61 -5.56
CA ARG A 222 -6.44 -8.99 -5.98
C ARG A 222 -7.56 -9.16 -4.94
N PRO A 223 -7.68 -10.29 -4.21
CA PRO A 223 -8.66 -10.40 -3.14
C PRO A 223 -8.36 -9.53 -1.90
N HIS A 224 -7.12 -9.07 -1.70
CA HIS A 224 -6.79 -8.19 -0.59
C HIS A 224 -6.96 -6.71 -0.92
N PHE A 225 -6.91 -6.31 -2.19
CA PHE A 225 -6.83 -4.90 -2.57
C PHE A 225 -7.81 -4.55 -3.68
N THR A 226 -8.15 -3.27 -3.81
CA THR A 226 -8.83 -2.74 -4.99
C THR A 226 -8.07 -1.51 -5.46
N LEU A 227 -7.10 -1.75 -6.33
CA LEU A 227 -6.16 -0.76 -6.83
C LEU A 227 -6.55 -0.29 -8.24
N PRO A 228 -5.90 0.75 -8.77
CA PRO A 228 -6.24 1.19 -10.11
C PRO A 228 -5.84 0.18 -11.17
N GLU A 229 -6.66 0.11 -12.22
CA GLU A 229 -6.50 -0.83 -13.35
C GLU A 229 -6.16 -0.09 -14.65
N ASN A 230 -5.68 1.16 -14.55
CA ASN A 230 -5.38 2.04 -15.68
C ASN A 230 -3.94 1.86 -16.26
N GLY A 231 -3.31 0.74 -15.94
CA GLY A 231 -2.00 0.32 -16.45
C GLY A 231 -2.04 -0.33 -17.84
N PRO A 232 -0.93 -0.94 -18.28
CA PRO A 232 -0.93 -1.83 -19.43
C PRO A 232 -1.84 -3.05 -19.19
N PRO A 233 -2.49 -3.59 -20.24
CA PRO A 233 -3.28 -4.82 -20.14
C PRO A 233 -2.47 -5.97 -19.54
N GLY A 234 -3.08 -6.73 -18.62
CA GLY A 234 -2.45 -7.84 -17.91
C GLY A 234 -1.57 -7.44 -16.72
N LEU A 235 -1.50 -6.14 -16.40
CA LEU A 235 -0.78 -5.60 -15.24
C LEU A 235 -1.68 -4.79 -14.30
N GLU A 236 -3.00 -5.01 -14.40
CA GLU A 236 -4.02 -4.38 -13.56
C GLU A 236 -3.66 -4.50 -12.08
N GLU A 237 -3.87 -3.44 -11.29
CA GLU A 237 -3.57 -3.38 -9.85
C GLU A 237 -2.09 -3.52 -9.46
N THR A 238 -1.17 -3.60 -10.44
CA THR A 238 0.28 -3.68 -10.20
C THR A 238 1.07 -2.57 -10.88
N VAL A 239 0.53 -2.04 -11.98
CA VAL A 239 1.06 -0.90 -12.71
C VAL A 239 -0.08 0.07 -12.95
N TYR A 240 0.08 1.31 -12.49
CA TYR A 240 -1.02 2.28 -12.55
C TYR A 240 -0.53 3.71 -12.36
N THR A 241 -1.42 4.67 -12.62
CA THR A 241 -1.20 6.07 -12.27
C THR A 241 -2.34 6.64 -11.46
N LEU A 242 -1.99 7.58 -10.59
CA LEU A 242 -2.94 8.39 -9.85
C LEU A 242 -2.48 9.84 -9.88
N ASP A 243 -3.44 10.73 -10.04
CA ASP A 243 -3.19 12.17 -9.99
C ASP A 243 -3.80 12.69 -8.67
N VAL A 244 -2.97 13.23 -7.77
CA VAL A 244 -3.38 13.70 -6.44
C VAL A 244 -2.98 15.16 -6.29
N GLN A 245 -3.95 16.07 -6.17
CA GLN A 245 -3.73 17.50 -5.90
C GLN A 245 -2.60 18.14 -6.73
N GLY A 246 -2.54 17.79 -8.03
CA GLY A 246 -1.53 18.28 -8.97
C GLY A 246 -0.21 17.50 -9.00
N ALA A 247 0.02 16.52 -8.14
CA ALA A 247 1.08 15.54 -8.31
C ALA A 247 0.59 14.35 -9.14
N ARG A 248 1.51 13.68 -9.84
CA ARG A 248 1.30 12.40 -10.51
C ARG A 248 2.14 11.34 -9.81
N LEU A 249 1.46 10.32 -9.30
CA LEU A 249 2.04 9.06 -8.87
C LEU A 249 2.00 8.09 -10.06
N VAL A 250 3.11 7.39 -10.30
CA VAL A 250 3.14 6.25 -11.21
C VAL A 250 3.73 5.05 -10.48
N ALA A 251 2.93 3.99 -10.37
CA ALA A 251 3.33 2.70 -9.83
C ALA A 251 3.83 1.80 -10.97
N LEU A 252 5.03 1.23 -10.81
CA LEU A 252 5.63 0.29 -11.74
C LEU A 252 5.93 -1.04 -11.02
N ASN A 253 5.92 -2.12 -11.79
CA ASN A 253 6.13 -3.48 -11.30
C ASN A 253 7.35 -4.11 -12.00
N PRO A 254 8.57 -3.92 -11.48
CA PRO A 254 9.77 -4.41 -12.15
C PRO A 254 9.95 -5.93 -12.15
N ASN A 255 9.00 -6.70 -11.59
CA ASN A 255 9.07 -8.17 -11.54
C ASN A 255 8.70 -8.83 -12.88
N THR A 256 8.06 -8.11 -13.79
CA THR A 256 7.57 -8.65 -15.07
C THR A 256 7.47 -7.54 -16.12
N ALA A 257 7.46 -7.88 -17.41
CA ALA A 257 7.10 -6.98 -18.52
C ALA A 257 7.70 -5.55 -18.48
N VAL A 258 8.98 -5.42 -18.10
CA VAL A 258 9.63 -4.12 -17.86
C VAL A 258 9.68 -3.27 -19.13
N ARG A 259 9.89 -3.88 -20.30
CA ARG A 259 9.97 -3.17 -21.59
C ARG A 259 8.62 -2.59 -21.99
N GLU A 260 7.55 -3.36 -21.82
CA GLU A 260 6.18 -2.94 -22.08
C GLU A 260 5.77 -1.80 -21.14
N GLN A 261 6.15 -1.91 -19.86
CA GLN A 261 5.95 -0.86 -18.86
C GLN A 261 6.74 0.40 -19.20
N ALA A 262 7.98 0.29 -19.68
CA ALA A 262 8.77 1.43 -20.13
C ALA A 262 8.06 2.18 -21.26
N ALA A 263 7.60 1.46 -22.30
CA ALA A 263 6.85 2.08 -23.38
C ALA A 263 5.54 2.73 -22.90
N TRP A 264 4.84 2.12 -21.95
CA TRP A 264 3.65 2.70 -21.32
C TRP A 264 3.98 3.95 -20.49
N LEU A 265 5.05 3.92 -19.70
CA LEU A 265 5.52 5.04 -18.89
C LEU A 265 5.81 6.26 -19.77
N ASP A 266 6.52 6.08 -20.89
CA ASP A 266 6.79 7.15 -21.86
C ASP A 266 5.48 7.79 -22.35
N ARG A 267 4.47 6.98 -22.72
CA ARG A 267 3.17 7.49 -23.16
C ARG A 267 2.43 8.27 -22.07
N VAL A 268 2.46 7.78 -20.83
CA VAL A 268 1.76 8.44 -19.72
C VAL A 268 2.44 9.75 -19.33
N LEU A 269 3.77 9.80 -19.32
CA LEU A 269 4.52 11.01 -18.96
C LEU A 269 4.51 12.07 -20.08
N ARG A 270 4.36 11.69 -21.36
CA ARG A 270 4.15 12.64 -22.48
C ARG A 270 2.91 13.50 -22.33
N LYS A 271 1.89 13.02 -21.62
CA LYS A 271 0.67 13.80 -21.34
C LYS A 271 1.03 14.91 -20.35
N LYS A 272 1.54 16.02 -20.89
CA LYS A 272 1.97 17.20 -20.15
C LYS A 272 0.86 17.66 -19.21
N ARG A 273 1.21 17.76 -17.92
CA ARG A 273 0.39 18.44 -16.92
C ARG A 273 1.05 19.78 -16.59
N SER A 274 0.25 20.83 -16.42
CA SER A 274 0.76 22.15 -16.06
C SER A 274 1.32 22.15 -14.63
N GLY A 275 2.64 21.99 -14.51
CA GLY A 275 3.43 22.40 -13.34
C GLY A 275 3.33 21.52 -12.09
N GLY A 276 3.08 20.21 -12.21
CA GLY A 276 2.94 19.27 -11.09
C GLY A 276 4.19 18.45 -10.78
N TRP A 277 4.24 17.79 -9.61
CA TRP A 277 5.28 16.83 -9.22
C TRP A 277 5.05 15.46 -9.88
N THR A 278 6.11 14.76 -10.27
CA THR A 278 6.04 13.37 -10.75
C THR A 278 6.84 12.46 -9.83
N VAL A 279 6.16 11.51 -9.20
CA VAL A 279 6.72 10.53 -8.27
C VAL A 279 6.51 9.12 -8.84
N LEU A 280 7.59 8.36 -8.98
CA LEU A 280 7.51 6.93 -9.31
C LEU A 280 7.59 6.10 -8.03
N LEU A 281 6.80 5.03 -7.97
CA LEU A 281 6.85 3.99 -6.95
C LEU A 281 7.18 2.66 -7.63
N MET A 282 8.20 1.95 -7.16
CA MET A 282 8.58 0.63 -7.67
C MET A 282 9.34 -0.16 -6.61
N HIS A 283 9.37 -1.49 -6.69
CA HIS A 283 10.04 -2.29 -5.67
C HIS A 283 11.58 -2.27 -5.83
N GLN A 284 12.10 -2.77 -6.95
CA GLN A 284 13.55 -2.89 -7.16
C GLN A 284 14.20 -1.53 -7.47
N PRO A 285 15.40 -1.25 -6.94
CA PRO A 285 16.03 0.04 -7.12
C PRO A 285 16.78 0.21 -8.44
N ILE A 286 16.74 1.42 -9.01
CA ILE A 286 17.56 1.81 -10.17
C ILE A 286 19.06 1.85 -9.80
N TYR A 287 19.38 2.34 -8.61
CA TYR A 287 20.72 2.38 -8.01
C TYR A 287 20.68 1.64 -6.69
N SER A 288 21.16 0.39 -6.69
CA SER A 288 21.11 -0.49 -5.54
C SER A 288 22.09 -0.07 -4.45
N THR A 289 21.68 -0.18 -3.19
CA THR A 289 22.49 0.12 -1.99
C THR A 289 22.69 -1.07 -1.08
N GLY A 290 22.06 -2.21 -1.36
CA GLY A 290 22.18 -3.43 -0.57
C GLY A 290 22.62 -4.62 -1.41
N ARG A 291 23.58 -5.41 -0.88
CA ARG A 291 24.18 -6.58 -1.54
C ARG A 291 24.88 -6.24 -2.87
N ASP A 292 25.52 -7.21 -3.51
CA ASP A 292 26.20 -7.03 -4.81
C ASP A 292 25.23 -7.03 -6.01
N ARG A 293 24.26 -6.11 -6.03
CA ARG A 293 23.26 -5.97 -7.09
C ARG A 293 23.48 -4.68 -7.91
N ASP A 294 23.14 -4.74 -9.20
CA ASP A 294 23.22 -3.58 -10.12
C ASP A 294 21.85 -3.27 -10.79
N ASN A 295 20.99 -4.27 -11.01
CA ASN A 295 19.71 -4.11 -11.72
C ASN A 295 19.88 -3.41 -13.11
N LEU A 296 20.92 -3.79 -13.85
CA LEU A 296 21.34 -3.13 -15.09
C LEU A 296 20.22 -3.05 -16.15
N GLU A 297 19.49 -4.14 -16.39
CA GLU A 297 18.38 -4.16 -17.35
C GLU A 297 17.30 -3.13 -17.00
N LEU A 298 16.91 -3.08 -15.73
CA LEU A 298 15.93 -2.14 -15.21
C LEU A 298 16.37 -0.69 -15.44
N ARG A 299 17.65 -0.40 -15.16
CA ARG A 299 18.23 0.93 -15.40
C ARG A 299 18.24 1.26 -16.90
N GLN A 300 18.63 0.33 -17.76
CA GLN A 300 18.67 0.56 -19.21
C GLN A 300 17.27 0.83 -19.80
N GLN A 301 16.23 0.17 -19.31
CA GLN A 301 14.87 0.36 -19.80
C GLN A 301 14.21 1.65 -19.27
N LEU A 302 14.38 1.96 -17.98
CA LEU A 302 13.62 3.04 -17.34
C LEU A 302 14.36 4.37 -17.29
N LEU A 303 15.68 4.38 -17.06
CA LEU A 303 16.44 5.61 -16.84
C LEU A 303 16.32 6.62 -18.00
N PRO A 304 16.38 6.23 -19.30
CA PRO A 304 16.21 7.16 -20.40
C PRO A 304 14.85 7.89 -20.37
N ILE A 305 13.80 7.18 -19.95
CA ILE A 305 12.43 7.71 -19.89
C ILE A 305 12.27 8.64 -18.69
N ILE A 306 12.79 8.21 -17.54
CA ILE A 306 12.81 9.00 -16.30
C ILE A 306 13.51 10.34 -16.54
N ASP A 307 14.68 10.32 -17.19
CA ASP A 307 15.46 11.51 -17.52
C ASP A 307 14.75 12.41 -18.56
N ALA A 308 14.19 11.81 -19.62
CA ALA A 308 13.52 12.55 -20.70
C ALA A 308 12.29 13.32 -20.21
N HIS A 309 11.54 12.75 -19.26
CA HIS A 309 10.32 13.36 -18.72
C HIS A 309 10.53 14.18 -17.45
N GLY A 310 11.76 14.21 -16.92
CA GLY A 310 12.08 15.01 -15.74
C GLY A 310 11.29 14.59 -14.49
N VAL A 311 11.20 13.28 -14.25
CA VAL A 311 10.67 12.73 -12.99
C VAL A 311 11.38 13.37 -11.80
N ASP A 312 10.65 13.72 -10.75
CA ASP A 312 11.25 14.43 -9.61
C ASP A 312 11.81 13.45 -8.57
N LEU A 313 11.07 12.39 -8.29
CA LEU A 313 11.34 11.45 -7.21
C LEU A 313 11.00 10.01 -7.61
N VAL A 314 11.88 9.07 -7.27
CA VAL A 314 11.64 7.62 -7.42
C VAL A 314 11.79 6.97 -6.04
N LEU A 315 10.72 6.35 -5.55
CA LEU A 315 10.63 5.69 -4.25
C LEU A 315 10.69 4.16 -4.42
N GLN A 316 11.62 3.54 -3.71
CA GLN A 316 12.04 2.15 -3.94
C GLN A 316 12.34 1.40 -2.63
N GLY A 317 12.37 0.07 -2.72
CA GLY A 317 12.63 -0.85 -1.62
C GLY A 317 13.70 -1.90 -1.97
N HIS A 318 13.43 -3.18 -1.69
CA HIS A 318 14.16 -4.40 -2.07
C HIS A 318 15.53 -4.64 -1.41
N ASP A 319 16.23 -3.57 -1.09
CA ASP A 319 17.63 -3.62 -0.69
C ASP A 319 17.85 -3.61 0.81
N HIS A 320 16.79 -3.52 1.61
CA HIS A 320 16.87 -3.60 3.07
C HIS A 320 17.97 -2.68 3.66
N THR A 321 18.11 -1.51 3.05
CA THR A 321 19.04 -0.43 3.39
C THR A 321 18.35 0.89 3.09
N TYR A 322 18.94 1.98 3.58
CA TYR A 322 18.60 3.32 3.16
C TYR A 322 19.62 3.87 2.19
N GLY A 323 19.15 4.45 1.09
CA GLY A 323 19.98 5.10 0.10
C GLY A 323 19.24 6.27 -0.53
N ARG A 324 19.82 7.45 -0.51
CA ARG A 324 19.31 8.62 -1.21
C ARG A 324 20.37 9.19 -2.10
N THR A 325 20.08 9.30 -3.39
CA THR A 325 21.00 9.94 -4.34
C THR A 325 21.02 11.47 -4.18
N PHE A 326 22.06 12.12 -4.69
CA PHE A 326 21.90 13.50 -5.15
C PHE A 326 20.85 13.56 -6.27
N ARG A 327 20.46 14.76 -6.71
CA ARG A 327 19.73 14.87 -7.99
C ARG A 327 20.62 14.36 -9.11
N LEU A 328 20.10 13.44 -9.92
CA LEU A 328 20.81 12.84 -11.04
C LEU A 328 20.14 13.16 -12.37
N ARG A 329 20.95 13.24 -13.42
CA ARG A 329 20.51 13.17 -14.82
C ARG A 329 21.56 12.38 -15.58
N ALA A 330 21.14 11.44 -16.42
CA ALA A 330 22.04 10.53 -17.14
C ALA A 330 23.07 9.86 -16.21
N GLY A 331 22.60 9.44 -15.02
CA GLY A 331 23.41 8.81 -13.98
C GLY A 331 24.46 9.69 -13.30
N ARG A 332 24.46 11.01 -13.55
CA ARG A 332 25.43 11.95 -12.99
C ARG A 332 24.76 12.98 -12.11
N ARG A 333 25.44 13.36 -11.03
CA ARG A 333 24.99 14.45 -10.15
C ARG A 333 24.82 15.74 -10.95
N VAL A 334 23.64 16.34 -10.88
CA VAL A 334 23.42 17.70 -11.37
C VAL A 334 23.79 18.72 -10.29
N ARG A 335 24.46 19.81 -10.68
CA ARG A 335 24.81 20.92 -9.77
C ARG A 335 23.68 21.95 -9.64
N SER A 336 22.74 21.96 -10.59
CA SER A 336 21.58 22.85 -10.58
C SER A 336 20.61 22.48 -9.44
N THR A 337 20.00 23.50 -8.84
CA THR A 337 18.87 23.34 -7.89
C THR A 337 17.58 22.93 -8.60
N ARG A 338 17.52 23.08 -9.93
CA ARG A 338 16.39 22.70 -10.80
C ARG A 338 16.76 21.55 -11.75
N GLY A 339 15.82 20.61 -11.90
CA GLY A 339 15.94 19.46 -12.78
C GLY A 339 16.71 18.28 -12.17
N GLY A 340 16.58 17.12 -12.81
CA GLY A 340 17.15 15.85 -12.33
C GLY A 340 16.30 15.19 -11.25
N THR A 341 16.50 13.88 -11.12
CA THR A 341 15.67 12.96 -10.33
C THR A 341 16.40 12.58 -9.04
N VAL A 342 15.69 12.51 -7.92
CA VAL A 342 16.21 11.88 -6.70
C VAL A 342 15.67 10.45 -6.60
N TYR A 343 16.55 9.49 -6.37
CA TYR A 343 16.20 8.09 -6.13
C TYR A 343 16.38 7.78 -4.66
N VAL A 344 15.35 7.19 -4.05
CA VAL A 344 15.34 6.80 -2.65
C VAL A 344 15.05 5.31 -2.55
N VAL A 345 15.95 4.60 -1.87
CA VAL A 345 15.78 3.24 -1.38
C VAL A 345 15.55 3.33 0.12
N SER A 346 14.53 2.65 0.64
CA SER A 346 14.20 2.66 2.05
C SER A 346 13.71 1.31 2.54
N VAL A 347 13.77 1.12 3.85
CA VAL A 347 13.30 -0.08 4.54
C VAL A 347 12.68 0.31 5.88
N GLY A 348 11.44 -0.13 6.10
CA GLY A 348 10.73 -0.08 7.37
C GLY A 348 10.81 -1.39 8.15
N GLY A 349 11.07 -2.51 7.47
CA GLY A 349 11.23 -3.82 8.12
C GLY A 349 12.56 -3.98 8.88
N PRO A 350 12.63 -4.95 9.79
CA PRO A 350 13.82 -5.17 10.63
C PRO A 350 14.91 -6.01 9.94
N LYS A 351 14.60 -6.64 8.80
CA LYS A 351 15.63 -7.32 8.00
C LYS A 351 16.48 -6.26 7.31
N GLN A 352 17.79 -6.33 7.51
CA GLN A 352 18.76 -5.34 7.06
C GLN A 352 19.90 -6.02 6.29
N TYR A 353 20.50 -5.32 5.32
CA TYR A 353 21.69 -5.79 4.59
C TYR A 353 22.89 -4.87 4.80
N PRO A 354 24.12 -5.39 4.63
CA PRO A 354 25.29 -4.53 4.51
C PRO A 354 25.17 -3.61 3.29
N LEU A 355 25.76 -2.42 3.41
CA LEU A 355 25.81 -1.45 2.32
C LEU A 355 26.69 -1.93 1.17
N ASN A 356 26.22 -1.71 -0.06
CA ASN A 356 27.02 -1.86 -1.27
C ASN A 356 27.61 -0.50 -1.69
N PRO A 357 28.93 -0.35 -1.80
CA PRO A 357 29.56 0.93 -2.14
C PRO A 357 29.52 1.27 -3.65
N LEU A 358 29.01 0.40 -4.53
CA LEU A 358 29.04 0.56 -5.99
C LEU A 358 28.58 1.94 -6.47
N TYR A 359 27.54 2.51 -5.86
CA TYR A 359 26.98 3.83 -6.17
C TYR A 359 27.30 4.92 -5.14
N GLY A 360 28.26 4.69 -4.24
CA GLY A 360 28.56 5.62 -3.15
C GLY A 360 28.85 7.05 -3.59
N SER A 361 29.49 7.25 -4.75
CA SER A 361 29.83 8.58 -5.27
C SER A 361 28.62 9.43 -5.71
N ILE A 362 27.47 8.81 -5.98
CA ILE A 362 26.23 9.48 -6.34
C ILE A 362 25.21 9.54 -5.19
N MET A 363 25.51 8.90 -4.06
CA MET A 363 24.65 8.88 -2.88
C MET A 363 24.92 10.11 -2.00
N ALA A 364 23.86 10.87 -1.72
CA ALA A 364 23.89 11.95 -0.75
C ALA A 364 23.83 11.42 0.70
N ARG A 365 23.17 10.27 0.90
CA ARG A 365 23.07 9.59 2.19
C ARG A 365 22.91 8.09 1.98
N MET A 366 23.55 7.31 2.83
CA MET A 366 23.37 5.86 2.91
C MET A 366 23.34 5.43 4.38
N ALA A 367 22.58 4.38 4.68
CA ALA A 367 22.61 3.73 5.98
C ALA A 367 22.11 2.29 5.88
N ALA A 368 22.63 1.45 6.77
CA ALA A 368 22.07 0.16 7.10
C ALA A 368 21.66 0.16 8.58
N ASP A 369 21.04 -0.94 9.01
CA ASP A 369 20.72 -1.23 10.41
C ASP A 369 19.78 -0.22 11.06
N ARG A 370 18.79 0.26 10.29
CA ARG A 370 17.79 1.22 10.77
C ARG A 370 16.44 0.93 10.13
N GLN A 371 15.40 0.82 10.95
CA GLN A 371 14.02 0.89 10.50
C GLN A 371 13.63 2.35 10.30
N LEU A 372 13.20 2.68 9.09
CA LEU A 372 12.83 4.04 8.73
C LEU A 372 11.40 4.10 8.20
N TYR A 373 10.77 5.25 8.39
CA TYR A 373 9.60 5.67 7.63
C TYR A 373 9.83 7.06 7.07
N GLN A 374 9.06 7.41 6.04
CA GLN A 374 9.23 8.68 5.36
C GLN A 374 7.91 9.44 5.32
N VAL A 375 8.00 10.75 5.54
CA VAL A 375 6.89 11.68 5.35
C VAL A 375 7.27 12.60 4.20
N ILE A 376 6.40 12.64 3.19
CA ILE A 376 6.59 13.50 2.02
C ILE A 376 5.48 14.53 2.02
N GLN A 377 5.86 15.81 2.06
CA GLN A 377 4.96 16.94 1.94
C GLN A 377 5.06 17.52 0.53
N VAL A 378 3.93 17.65 -0.14
CA VAL A 378 3.80 18.13 -1.51
C VAL A 378 3.02 19.43 -1.51
N GLU A 379 3.60 20.46 -2.08
CA GLU A 379 3.02 21.78 -2.29
C GLU A 379 3.14 22.15 -3.78
N LYS A 380 2.60 23.31 -4.17
CA LYS A 380 2.57 23.74 -5.57
C LYS A 380 3.96 23.80 -6.21
N ASP A 381 4.94 24.37 -5.51
CA ASP A 381 6.30 24.65 -5.98
C ASP A 381 7.38 24.00 -5.11
N ARG A 382 6.98 23.30 -4.05
CA ARG A 382 7.87 22.61 -3.11
C ARG A 382 7.47 21.16 -2.88
N LEU A 383 8.44 20.25 -2.86
CA LEU A 383 8.29 18.89 -2.34
C LEU A 383 9.36 18.68 -1.28
N ARG A 384 8.94 18.36 -0.06
CA ARG A 384 9.82 18.07 1.07
C ARG A 384 9.72 16.59 1.41
N PHE A 385 10.87 15.96 1.56
CA PHE A 385 11.00 14.58 1.99
C PHE A 385 11.75 14.57 3.31
N ASP A 386 11.22 13.90 4.33
CA ASP A 386 11.90 13.64 5.59
C ASP A 386 11.86 12.14 5.89
N ALA A 387 13.01 11.57 6.23
CA ALA A 387 13.15 10.21 6.74
C ALA A 387 13.36 10.25 8.25
N TRP A 388 12.66 9.37 8.95
CA TRP A 388 12.66 9.29 10.40
C TRP A 388 13.01 7.88 10.83
N THR A 389 13.80 7.75 11.88
CA THR A 389 13.91 6.49 12.60
C THR A 389 12.65 6.22 13.39
N VAL A 390 12.40 4.94 13.67
CA VAL A 390 11.22 4.49 14.40
C VAL A 390 11.10 5.01 15.84
N ASP A 391 12.20 5.46 16.44
CA ASP A 391 12.25 6.14 17.73
C ASP A 391 12.04 7.68 17.63
N GLY A 392 11.72 8.19 16.44
CA GLY A 392 11.30 9.58 16.24
C GLY A 392 12.43 10.56 15.96
N VAL A 393 13.65 10.08 15.68
CA VAL A 393 14.77 10.95 15.30
C VAL A 393 14.70 11.29 13.81
N HIS A 394 14.79 12.58 13.49
CA HIS A 394 14.97 13.02 12.10
C HIS A 394 16.31 12.52 11.58
N PHE A 395 16.27 11.63 10.59
CA PHE A 395 17.46 10.91 10.12
C PHE A 395 18.08 11.54 8.88
N ASP A 396 17.24 11.97 7.95
CA ASP A 396 17.63 12.57 6.68
C ASP A 396 16.48 13.38 6.08
N GLY A 397 16.78 14.29 5.17
CA GLY A 397 15.76 15.03 4.44
C GLY A 397 16.30 15.84 3.28
N PHE A 398 15.41 16.22 2.37
CA PHE A 398 15.71 17.13 1.29
C PHE A 398 14.46 17.86 0.81
N GLU A 399 14.69 18.91 0.03
CA GLU A 399 13.64 19.70 -0.59
C GLU A 399 13.90 19.84 -2.09
N LEU A 400 12.84 19.72 -2.87
CA LEU A 400 12.83 20.02 -4.30
C LEU A 400 11.99 21.27 -4.53
N ARG A 401 12.41 22.14 -5.45
CA ARG A 401 11.66 23.34 -5.89
C ARG A 401 11.46 23.36 -7.41
N LYS A 402 10.33 23.90 -7.87
CA LYS A 402 10.01 24.08 -9.31
C LYS A 402 10.03 25.54 -9.72
#